data_AF-A0AAE5VW92-F1
#
_entry.id   AF-A0AAE5VW92-F1
#
_cell.length_a   1.000
_cell.length_b   1.000
_cell.length_c   1.000
_cell.angle_alpha   90.00
_cell.angle_beta   90.00
_cell.angle_gamma   90.00
#
_symmetry.space_group_name_H-M   'P 1'
#
loop_
_entity.id
_entity.type
_entity.pdbx_description
1 polymer ?
#
loop_
_entity_poly.entity_id
_entity_poly.type
_entity_poly.pdbx_seq_one_letter_code
_entity_poly.pdbx_strand_id
1 'polypeptide(L)'
;MDDWTTSPQFWISSAVSAITGFLLQYLYRLGHSKIQPLLAGAKGQIRTFFRGRRLKDLRRVKAARFHSVRINREIALSYVMLTFFIAMGFLCVISFAFLPADARNSRLLTALYGSITGIPLLIFEFAWLVTSTRVNDMLKYRGRIKRRGRGIC
;
A
#
# COMPACT_ATOMS: atom_id res chain seq x y z
N MET A 1 -3.29 55.73 -9.30
CA MET A 1 -2.23 54.73 -9.08
C MET A 1 -1.47 55.25 -7.88
N ASP A 2 -1.71 54.77 -6.65
CA ASP A 2 -0.85 54.98 -5.44
C ASP A 2 -1.41 54.40 -4.12
N ASP A 3 -2.46 53.56 -4.10
CA ASP A 3 -3.03 53.06 -2.83
C ASP A 3 -2.37 51.78 -2.26
N TRP A 4 -1.48 51.14 -3.00
CA TRP A 4 -0.92 49.84 -2.58
C TRP A 4 0.30 49.97 -1.65
N THR A 5 1.07 51.06 -1.75
CA THR A 5 2.29 51.30 -0.95
C THR A 5 1.99 51.72 0.49
N THR A 6 0.81 52.29 0.75
CA THR A 6 0.36 52.74 2.08
C THR A 6 -0.42 51.68 2.85
N SER A 7 -0.85 50.61 2.19
CA SER A 7 -1.60 49.52 2.83
C SER A 7 -0.67 48.62 3.66
N PRO A 8 -0.85 48.54 5.00
CA PRO A 8 0.02 47.72 5.86
C PRO A 8 -0.06 46.23 5.52
N GLN A 9 -1.22 45.79 5.01
CA GLN A 9 -1.47 44.41 4.62
C GLN A 9 -0.56 43.96 3.46
N PHE A 10 -0.27 44.84 2.48
CA PHE A 10 0.59 44.51 1.35
C PHE A 10 2.05 44.26 1.77
N TRP A 11 2.58 45.06 2.69
CA TRP A 11 3.92 44.87 3.23
C TRP A 11 4.03 43.63 4.10
N ILE A 12 3.00 43.33 4.90
CA ILE A 12 2.93 42.10 5.70
C ILE A 12 2.86 40.87 4.79
N SER A 13 2.00 40.85 3.77
CA SER A 13 1.91 39.71 2.85
C SER A 13 3.19 39.51 2.04
N SER A 14 3.86 40.59 1.66
CA SER A 14 5.14 40.55 0.93
C SER A 14 6.27 40.05 1.83
N ALA A 15 6.34 40.50 3.08
CA ALA A 15 7.32 40.03 4.05
C ALA A 15 7.10 38.55 4.39
N VAL A 16 5.86 38.12 4.62
CA VAL A 16 5.53 36.71 4.87
C VAL A 16 5.86 35.87 3.65
N SER A 17 5.56 36.32 2.43
CA SER A 17 5.90 35.58 1.21
C SER A 17 7.41 35.45 1.01
N ALA A 18 8.18 36.51 1.30
CA ALA A 18 9.63 36.49 1.24
C ALA A 18 10.24 35.53 2.28
N ILE A 19 9.74 35.56 3.52
CA ILE A 19 10.16 34.65 4.59
C ILE A 19 9.80 33.21 4.22
N THR A 20 8.58 32.96 3.74
CA THR A 20 8.13 31.61 3.36
C THR A 20 8.96 31.07 2.19
N GLY A 21 9.26 31.91 1.19
CA GLY A 21 10.14 31.55 0.08
C GLY A 21 11.56 31.22 0.54
N PHE A 22 12.13 32.02 1.43
CA PHE A 22 13.48 31.79 1.96
C PHE A 22 13.55 30.54 2.84
N LEU A 23 12.53 30.31 3.67
CA LEU A 23 12.42 29.13 4.52
C LEU A 23 12.23 27.86 3.70
N LEU A 24 11.42 27.92 2.64
CA LEU A 24 11.22 26.80 1.70
C LEU A 24 12.52 26.49 0.95
N GLN A 25 13.24 27.51 0.48
CA GLN A 25 14.54 27.35 -0.21
C GLN A 25 15.60 26.75 0.73
N TYR A 26 15.62 27.18 1.99
CA TYR A 26 16.52 26.66 3.02
C TYR A 26 16.19 25.20 3.35
N LEU A 27 14.92 24.87 3.60
CA LEU A 27 14.45 23.51 3.86
C LEU A 27 14.70 22.59 2.66
N TYR A 28 14.51 23.08 1.43
CA TYR A 28 14.81 22.32 0.22
C TYR A 28 16.30 21.99 0.09
N ARG A 29 17.20 22.97 0.34
CA ARG A 29 18.65 22.72 0.35
C ARG A 29 19.07 21.77 1.47
N LEU A 30 18.50 21.92 2.66
CA LEU A 30 18.81 21.05 3.80
C LEU A 30 18.34 19.62 3.55
N GLY A 31 17.12 19.47 3.01
CA GLY A 31 16.54 18.20 2.63
C GLY A 31 17.34 17.53 1.51
N HIS A 32 17.68 18.27 0.45
CA HIS A 32 18.42 17.70 -0.68
C HIS A 32 19.86 17.30 -0.31
N SER A 33 20.56 18.08 0.52
CA SER A 33 21.94 17.78 0.92
C SER A 33 22.06 16.67 1.97
N LYS A 34 21.15 16.60 2.95
CA LYS A 34 21.22 15.59 4.03
C LYS A 34 20.40 14.34 3.74
N ILE A 35 19.23 14.45 3.12
CA ILE A 35 18.31 13.33 2.95
C ILE A 35 18.68 12.49 1.73
N GLN A 36 19.20 13.07 0.64
CA GLN A 36 19.62 12.28 -0.52
C GLN A 36 20.75 11.27 -0.27
N PRO A 37 21.86 11.59 0.43
CA PRO A 37 22.91 10.60 0.67
C PRO A 37 22.44 9.47 1.59
N LEU A 38 21.59 9.78 2.59
CA LEU A 38 20.92 8.78 3.44
C LEU A 38 19.98 7.89 2.63
N LEU A 39 19.16 8.48 1.76
CA LEU A 39 18.29 7.74 0.84
C LEU A 39 19.10 6.94 -0.19
N ALA A 40 20.25 7.42 -0.65
CA ALA A 40 21.09 6.72 -1.63
C ALA A 40 21.72 5.46 -1.03
N GLY A 41 22.23 5.55 0.21
CA GLY A 41 22.69 4.38 0.97
C GLY A 41 21.57 3.40 1.27
N ALA A 42 20.41 3.90 1.74
CA ALA A 42 19.23 3.08 2.00
C ALA A 42 18.68 2.43 0.72
N LYS A 43 18.71 3.12 -0.43
CA LYS A 43 18.24 2.62 -1.72
C LYS A 43 19.01 1.38 -2.16
N GLY A 44 20.31 1.31 -1.90
CA GLY A 44 21.13 0.13 -2.20
C GLY A 44 20.71 -1.09 -1.37
N GLN A 45 20.54 -0.91 -0.06
CA GLN A 45 20.11 -1.96 0.86
C GLN A 45 18.68 -2.42 0.56
N ILE A 46 17.75 -1.48 0.39
CA ILE A 46 16.35 -1.72 0.02
C ILE A 46 16.29 -2.51 -1.30
N ARG A 47 17.02 -2.06 -2.34
CA ARG A 47 17.06 -2.76 -3.63
C ARG A 47 17.58 -4.18 -3.51
N THR A 48 18.62 -4.40 -2.69
CA THR A 48 19.21 -5.72 -2.48
C THR A 48 18.25 -6.64 -1.73
N PHE A 49 17.55 -6.13 -0.72
CA PHE A 49 16.51 -6.84 0.01
C PHE A 49 15.34 -7.24 -0.91
N PHE A 50 14.81 -6.30 -1.69
CA PHE A 50 13.74 -6.59 -2.66
C PHE A 50 14.19 -7.58 -3.74
N ARG A 51 15.44 -7.48 -4.21
CA ARG A 51 16.02 -8.44 -5.17
C ARG A 51 16.12 -9.84 -4.57
N GLY A 52 16.56 -9.97 -3.32
CA GLY A 52 16.61 -11.23 -2.60
C GLY A 52 15.24 -11.87 -2.44
N ARG A 53 14.22 -11.08 -2.08
CA ARG A 53 12.83 -11.52 -1.98
C ARG A 53 12.30 -12.02 -3.33
N ARG A 54 12.50 -11.24 -4.40
CA ARG A 54 12.11 -11.60 -5.76
C ARG A 54 12.77 -12.89 -6.25
N LEU A 55 14.05 -13.11 -5.93
CA LEU A 55 14.74 -14.35 -6.28
C LEU A 55 14.17 -15.57 -5.54
N LYS A 56 13.82 -15.44 -4.26
CA LYS A 56 13.15 -16.51 -3.50
C LYS A 56 11.79 -16.84 -4.11
N ASP A 57 11.01 -15.83 -4.49
CA ASP A 57 9.71 -16.02 -5.12
C ASP A 57 9.83 -16.69 -6.49
N LEU A 58 10.79 -16.27 -7.33
CA LEU A 58 11.07 -16.92 -8.61
C LEU A 58 11.48 -18.40 -8.44
N ARG A 59 12.27 -18.73 -7.41
CA ARG A 59 12.62 -20.13 -7.10
C ARG A 59 11.39 -20.95 -6.71
N ARG A 60 10.48 -20.38 -5.89
CA ARG A 60 9.21 -21.03 -5.52
C ARG A 60 8.32 -21.27 -6.74
N VAL A 61 8.16 -20.27 -7.61
CA VAL A 61 7.39 -20.40 -8.86
C VAL A 61 8.03 -21.45 -9.77
N LYS A 62 9.36 -21.48 -9.88
CA LYS A 62 10.09 -22.51 -10.65
C LYS A 62 9.81 -23.92 -10.11
N ALA A 63 9.77 -24.10 -8.79
CA ALA A 63 9.45 -25.39 -8.15
C ALA A 63 7.98 -25.79 -8.29
N ALA A 64 7.05 -24.83 -8.19
CA ALA A 64 5.61 -25.09 -8.33
C ALA A 64 5.16 -25.28 -9.80
N ARG A 65 6.00 -24.94 -10.78
CA ARG A 65 5.73 -24.93 -12.23
C ARG A 65 5.01 -26.17 -12.77
N PHE A 66 5.35 -27.35 -12.28
CA PHE A 66 4.84 -28.63 -12.83
C PHE A 66 3.69 -29.24 -12.02
N HIS A 67 3.33 -28.64 -10.88
CA HIS A 67 2.30 -29.16 -10.00
C HIS A 67 0.98 -28.40 -10.19
N SER A 68 0.16 -28.84 -11.15
CA SER A 68 -1.16 -28.27 -11.44
C SER A 68 -2.05 -28.19 -10.20
N VAL A 69 -2.03 -29.23 -9.35
CA VAL A 69 -2.79 -29.30 -8.10
C VAL A 69 -2.40 -28.19 -7.13
N ARG A 70 -1.10 -27.89 -7.03
CA ARG A 70 -0.60 -26.84 -6.13
C ARG A 70 -1.05 -25.46 -6.58
N ILE A 71 -1.01 -25.21 -7.89
CA ILE A 71 -1.49 -23.95 -8.47
C ILE A 71 -3.01 -23.82 -8.25
N ASN A 72 -3.78 -24.88 -8.49
CA ASN A 72 -5.23 -24.85 -8.29
C ASN A 72 -5.61 -24.62 -6.82
N ARG A 73 -4.85 -25.20 -5.88
CA ARG A 73 -5.02 -24.95 -4.45
C ARG A 73 -4.74 -23.49 -4.07
N GLU A 74 -3.71 -22.86 -4.64
CA GLU A 74 -3.46 -21.44 -4.38
C GLU A 74 -4.52 -20.53 -5.00
N ILE A 75 -5.04 -20.87 -6.18
CA ILE A 75 -6.19 -20.17 -6.80
C ILE A 75 -7.42 -20.29 -5.90
N ALA A 76 -7.77 -21.50 -5.45
CA ALA A 76 -8.89 -21.74 -4.55
C ALA A 76 -8.74 -20.96 -3.24
N LEU A 77 -7.54 -20.92 -2.66
CA LEU A 77 -7.27 -20.15 -1.44
C LEU A 77 -7.47 -18.64 -1.67
N SER A 78 -7.03 -18.10 -2.80
CA SER A 78 -7.27 -16.70 -3.17
C SER A 78 -8.77 -16.38 -3.24
N TYR A 79 -9.58 -17.27 -3.82
CA TYR A 79 -11.03 -17.11 -3.84
C TYR A 79 -11.66 -17.21 -2.46
N VAL A 80 -11.22 -18.16 -1.61
CA VAL A 80 -11.69 -18.27 -0.23
C VAL A 80 -11.40 -16.98 0.55
N MET A 81 -10.20 -16.42 0.40
CA MET A 81 -9.83 -15.14 1.04
C MET A 81 -10.67 -13.98 0.52
N LEU A 82 -10.98 -13.94 -0.78
CA LEU A 82 -11.89 -12.96 -1.36
C LEU A 82 -13.29 -13.07 -0.73
N THR A 83 -13.82 -14.29 -0.60
CA THR A 83 -15.13 -14.52 0.02
C THR A 83 -15.14 -14.06 1.47
N PHE A 84 -14.09 -14.34 2.25
CA PHE A 84 -13.97 -13.84 3.62
C PHE A 84 -13.90 -12.31 3.67
N PHE A 85 -13.13 -11.68 2.79
CA PHE A 85 -13.08 -10.22 2.70
C PHE A 85 -14.46 -9.61 2.42
N ILE A 86 -15.19 -10.15 1.44
CA ILE A 86 -16.55 -9.70 1.11
C ILE A 86 -17.50 -9.92 2.30
N ALA A 87 -17.47 -11.10 2.93
CA ALA A 87 -18.30 -11.41 4.08
C ALA A 87 -18.02 -10.44 5.26
N MET A 88 -16.76 -10.14 5.52
CA MET A 88 -16.36 -9.17 6.54
C MET A 88 -16.75 -7.74 6.17
N GLY A 89 -16.73 -7.39 4.88
CA GLY A 89 -17.24 -6.12 4.38
C GLY A 89 -18.72 -5.95 4.69
N PHE A 90 -19.53 -6.97 4.39
CA PHE A 90 -20.95 -6.99 4.76
C PHE A 90 -21.16 -6.91 6.26
N LEU A 91 -20.41 -7.70 7.04
CA LEU A 91 -20.50 -7.69 8.50
C LEU A 91 -20.17 -6.31 9.08
N CYS A 92 -19.20 -5.61 8.50
CA CYS A 92 -18.81 -4.26 8.89
C CYS A 92 -19.94 -3.24 8.61
N VAL A 93 -20.55 -3.30 7.43
CA VAL A 93 -21.71 -2.45 7.07
C VAL A 93 -22.89 -2.70 8.02
N ILE A 94 -23.20 -3.97 8.28
CA ILE A 94 -24.27 -4.36 9.23
C ILE A 94 -23.94 -3.83 10.63
N SER A 95 -22.70 -3.99 11.08
CA SER A 95 -22.25 -3.50 12.39
C SER A 95 -22.46 -1.99 12.53
N PHE A 96 -22.12 -1.21 11.50
CA PHE A 96 -22.39 0.24 11.51
C PHE A 96 -23.89 0.58 11.44
N ALA A 97 -24.70 -0.21 10.74
CA ALA A 97 -26.16 -0.02 10.70
C ALA A 97 -26.81 -0.24 12.08
N PHE A 98 -26.32 -1.22 12.85
CA PHE A 98 -26.79 -1.55 14.19
C PHE A 98 -26.00 -0.88 15.32
N LEU A 99 -25.32 0.25 15.03
CA LEU A 99 -24.52 0.95 16.02
C LEU A 99 -25.40 1.44 17.19
N PRO A 100 -25.14 1.00 18.44
CA PRO A 100 -25.96 1.37 19.60
C PRO A 100 -25.93 2.87 19.88
N ALA A 101 -27.05 3.40 20.40
CA ALA A 101 -27.22 4.83 20.67
C ALA A 101 -26.15 5.37 21.64
N ASP A 102 -25.75 4.57 22.64
CA ASP A 102 -24.70 4.93 23.60
C ASP A 102 -23.34 5.10 22.94
N ALA A 103 -23.05 4.29 21.91
CA ALA A 103 -21.81 4.41 21.15
C ALA A 103 -21.82 5.66 20.27
N ARG A 104 -22.97 6.10 19.74
CA ARG A 104 -23.09 7.32 18.92
C ARG A 104 -22.78 8.60 19.70
N ASN A 105 -23.14 8.63 20.99
CA ASN A 105 -22.95 9.82 21.83
C ASN A 105 -21.51 9.97 22.34
N SER A 106 -20.74 8.88 22.41
CA SER A 106 -19.34 8.90 22.84
C SER A 106 -18.38 8.75 21.66
N ARG A 107 -17.59 9.78 21.39
CA ARG A 107 -16.54 9.75 20.36
C ARG A 107 -15.54 8.61 20.58
N LEU A 108 -15.25 8.28 21.83
CA LEU A 108 -14.32 7.21 22.19
C LEU A 108 -14.91 5.83 21.90
N LEU A 109 -16.19 5.59 22.24
CA LEU A 109 -16.86 4.33 21.94
C LEU A 109 -17.06 4.13 20.43
N THR A 110 -17.40 5.19 19.69
CA THR A 110 -17.48 5.14 18.23
C THR A 110 -16.13 4.76 17.61
N ALA A 111 -15.02 5.37 18.07
CA ALA A 111 -13.69 5.06 17.55
C ALA A 111 -13.25 3.62 17.87
N LEU A 112 -13.52 3.13 19.09
CA LEU A 112 -13.24 1.75 19.47
C LEU A 112 -14.06 0.76 18.64
N TYR A 113 -15.36 1.02 18.47
CA TYR A 113 -16.24 0.18 17.67
C TYR A 113 -15.77 0.11 16.22
N GLY A 114 -15.49 1.27 15.61
CA GLY A 114 -14.96 1.34 14.24
C GLY A 114 -13.59 0.67 14.09
N SER A 115 -12.76 0.67 15.12
CA SER A 115 -11.48 -0.04 15.11
C SER A 115 -11.68 -1.55 15.16
N ILE A 116 -12.58 -2.04 16.03
CA ILE A 116 -12.87 -3.46 16.20
C ILE A 116 -13.49 -4.05 14.93
N THR A 117 -14.34 -3.30 14.22
CA THR A 117 -14.96 -3.76 12.97
C THR A 117 -14.03 -3.54 11.76
N GLY A 118 -13.28 -2.44 11.74
CA GLY A 118 -12.42 -2.05 10.62
C GLY A 118 -11.10 -2.81 10.54
N ILE A 119 -10.44 -3.10 11.67
CA ILE A 119 -9.13 -3.79 11.67
C ILE A 119 -9.23 -5.20 11.04
N PRO A 120 -10.21 -6.05 11.40
CA PRO A 120 -10.38 -7.34 10.76
C PRO A 120 -10.60 -7.24 9.24
N LEU A 121 -11.40 -6.26 8.79
CA LEU A 121 -11.63 -6.02 7.36
C LEU A 121 -10.31 -5.75 6.63
N LEU A 122 -9.48 -4.86 7.17
CA LEU A 122 -8.16 -4.54 6.61
C LEU A 122 -7.21 -5.75 6.59
N ILE A 123 -7.26 -6.60 7.63
CA ILE A 123 -6.47 -7.83 7.68
C ILE A 123 -6.87 -8.76 6.53
N PHE A 124 -8.16 -8.97 6.31
CA PHE A 124 -8.65 -9.83 5.22
C PHE A 124 -8.40 -9.21 3.84
N GLU A 125 -8.52 -7.90 3.69
CA GLU A 125 -8.15 -7.18 2.47
C GLU A 125 -6.67 -7.43 2.13
N PHE A 126 -5.78 -7.25 3.12
CA PHE A 126 -4.36 -7.46 2.93
C PHE A 126 -4.03 -8.92 2.64
N ALA A 127 -4.65 -9.87 3.35
CA ALA A 127 -4.48 -11.29 3.12
C ALA A 127 -4.94 -11.71 1.71
N TRP A 128 -6.08 -11.18 1.25
CA TRP A 128 -6.56 -11.39 -0.11
C TRP A 128 -5.60 -10.77 -1.14
N LEU A 129 -5.13 -9.54 -0.94
CA LEU A 129 -4.21 -8.88 -1.86
C LEU A 129 -2.90 -9.67 -2.02
N VAL A 130 -2.35 -10.18 -0.91
CA VAL A 130 -1.13 -11.01 -0.91
C VAL A 130 -1.35 -12.33 -1.65
N THR A 131 -2.50 -12.95 -1.51
CA THR A 131 -2.81 -14.22 -2.19
C THR A 131 -3.11 -14.03 -3.67
N SER A 132 -3.88 -12.99 -4.02
CA SER A 132 -4.19 -12.60 -5.40
C SER A 132 -2.93 -12.26 -6.20
N THR A 133 -2.00 -11.48 -5.63
CA THR A 133 -0.72 -11.15 -6.28
C THR A 133 0.13 -12.39 -6.55
N ARG A 134 0.18 -13.36 -5.62
CA ARG A 134 0.88 -14.63 -5.82
C ARG A 134 0.28 -15.43 -6.98
N VAL A 135 -1.04 -15.55 -7.03
CA VAL A 135 -1.75 -16.26 -8.11
C VAL A 135 -1.50 -15.58 -9.45
N ASN A 136 -1.57 -14.25 -9.52
CA ASN A 136 -1.31 -13.49 -10.73
C ASN A 136 0.13 -13.71 -11.25
N ASP A 137 1.12 -13.70 -10.35
CA ASP A 137 2.50 -14.01 -10.72
C ASP A 137 2.63 -15.44 -11.26
N MET A 138 2.02 -16.43 -10.60
CA MET A 138 2.01 -17.81 -11.08
C MET A 138 1.41 -17.95 -12.49
N LEU A 139 0.27 -17.31 -12.75
CA LEU A 139 -0.40 -17.33 -14.05
C LEU A 139 0.42 -16.60 -15.12
N LYS A 140 0.99 -15.43 -14.79
CA LYS A 140 1.86 -14.65 -15.67
C LYS A 140 3.10 -15.44 -16.10
N TYR A 141 3.72 -16.17 -15.18
CA TYR A 141 4.88 -17.02 -15.50
C TYR A 141 4.47 -18.28 -16.25
N ARG A 142 3.29 -18.86 -16.00
CA ARG A 142 2.76 -20.00 -16.78
C ARG A 142 2.57 -19.63 -18.25
N GLY A 143 1.97 -18.48 -18.55
CA GLY A 143 1.69 -18.04 -19.92
C GLY A 143 2.94 -17.67 -20.74
N ARG A 144 4.03 -17.23 -20.08
CA ARG A 144 5.29 -16.88 -20.75
C ARG A 144 6.14 -18.08 -21.16
N ILE A 145 5.85 -19.26 -20.63
CA ILE A 145 6.60 -20.47 -20.94
C ILE A 145 5.88 -21.18 -22.08
N LYS A 146 6.22 -20.84 -23.33
CA LYS A 146 6.05 -21.78 -24.44
C LYS A 146 6.75 -23.07 -24.00
N ARG A 147 6.07 -24.22 -24.07
CA ARG A 147 6.72 -25.54 -23.94
C ARG A 147 7.89 -25.51 -24.93
N ARG A 148 9.13 -25.30 -24.45
CA ARG A 148 10.29 -25.75 -25.22
C ARG A 148 10.03 -27.23 -25.36
N GLY A 149 9.76 -27.66 -26.60
CA GLY A 149 9.42 -29.03 -26.90
C GLY A 149 10.35 -29.94 -26.12
N ARG A 150 9.77 -30.94 -25.45
CA ARG A 150 10.53 -32.14 -25.15
C ARG A 150 11.10 -32.57 -26.50
N GLY A 151 12.40 -32.37 -26.71
CA GLY A 151 13.15 -33.23 -27.59
C GLY A 151 13.03 -34.60 -26.94
N ILE A 152 12.04 -35.37 -27.39
CA ILE A 152 11.95 -36.79 -27.11
C ILE A 152 12.98 -37.37 -28.07
N CYS A 153 14.16 -37.68 -27.55
CA CYS A 153 15.03 -38.68 -28.14
C CYS A 153 14.40 -40.05 -27.90
#